data_AF-A0A519YFG7-F1
#
_entry.id   AF-A0A519YFG7-F1
#
_cell.length_a   1.000
_cell.length_b   1.000
_cell.length_c   1.000
_cell.angle_alpha   90.00
_cell.angle_beta   90.00
_cell.angle_gamma   90.00
#
_symmetry.space_group_name_H-M   'P 1'
#
loop_
_entity.id
_entity.type
_entity.pdbx_description
1 polymer ?
#
loop_
_entity_poly.entity_id
_entity_poly.type
_entity_poly.pdbx_seq_one_letter_code
_entity_poly.pdbx_strand_id
1 'polypeptide(L)'
;MNPNRRDFFWPSYVDLMTALFLVMLVLFVLSYKRFQDKNTSLEQAKARLEVQLKEKKKIDEIRAALARLEDPRYFAYNQRYKRYELNFPVEFRAQRYDLPAEARQPLIEAGRFLLRQMQALNRADNVQYLVVVEGRAAKNP
;
A
#
# COMPACT_ATOMS: atom_id res chain seq x y z
N MET A 1 36.05 -23.16 75.48
CA MET A 1 35.05 -22.11 75.17
C MET A 1 35.12 -21.86 73.66
N ASN A 2 34.08 -22.24 72.92
CA ASN A 2 34.07 -22.28 71.44
C ASN A 2 33.87 -20.88 70.83
N PRO A 3 34.86 -20.29 70.15
CA PRO A 3 34.72 -19.01 69.49
C PRO A 3 34.73 -19.24 67.98
N ASN A 4 33.69 -19.84 67.38
CA ASN A 4 33.71 -20.06 65.91
C ASN A 4 32.34 -20.40 65.32
N ARG A 5 31.32 -19.59 65.61
CA ARG A 5 30.03 -19.71 64.90
C ARG A 5 29.57 -18.40 64.26
N ARG A 6 29.98 -17.23 64.76
CA ARG A 6 29.58 -15.93 64.21
C ARG A 6 30.34 -15.55 62.93
N ASP A 7 31.59 -16.00 62.80
CA ASP A 7 32.45 -15.69 61.65
C ASP A 7 32.14 -16.53 60.40
N PHE A 8 31.33 -17.59 60.53
CA PHE A 8 30.93 -18.45 59.40
C PHE A 8 29.75 -17.87 58.60
N PHE A 9 28.93 -17.01 59.24
CA PHE A 9 27.77 -16.38 58.60
C PHE A 9 28.17 -15.26 57.64
N TRP A 10 29.25 -14.52 57.92
CA TRP A 10 29.69 -13.40 57.09
C TRP A 10 30.15 -13.84 55.68
N PRO A 11 31.04 -14.84 55.53
CA PRO A 11 31.43 -15.33 54.20
C PRO A 11 30.25 -15.90 53.43
N SER A 12 29.35 -16.65 54.10
CA SER A 12 28.19 -17.28 53.46
C SER A 12 27.14 -16.27 52.98
N TYR A 13 26.93 -15.18 53.74
CA TYR A 13 26.01 -14.11 53.38
C TYR A 13 26.57 -13.22 52.26
N VAL A 14 27.87 -12.90 52.32
CA VAL A 14 28.56 -12.16 51.25
C VAL A 14 28.56 -12.98 49.97
N ASP A 15 28.83 -14.29 50.04
CA ASP A 15 28.78 -15.19 48.88
C ASP A 15 27.38 -15.21 48.24
N LEU A 16 26.32 -15.32 49.04
CA LEU A 16 24.92 -15.22 48.56
C LEU A 16 24.65 -13.90 47.84
N MET A 17 25.07 -12.75 48.40
CA MET A 17 24.90 -11.46 47.74
C MET A 17 25.69 -11.36 46.44
N THR A 18 26.92 -11.85 46.42
CA THR A 18 27.74 -11.83 45.20
C THR A 18 27.17 -12.74 44.12
N ALA A 19 26.62 -13.90 44.48
CA ALA A 19 25.92 -14.79 43.56
C ALA A 19 24.65 -14.13 43.00
N LEU A 20 23.83 -13.50 43.83
CA LEU A 20 22.64 -12.76 43.39
C LEU A 20 23.01 -11.57 42.49
N PHE A 21 24.07 -10.83 42.83
CA PHE A 21 24.57 -9.72 42.02
C PHE A 21 25.05 -10.21 40.65
N LEU A 22 25.80 -11.31 40.59
CA LEU A 22 26.25 -11.92 39.33
C LEU A 22 25.08 -12.39 38.46
N VAL A 23 24.08 -13.06 39.05
CA VAL A 23 22.87 -13.48 38.32
C VAL A 23 22.13 -12.26 37.77
N MET A 24 21.94 -11.21 38.58
CA MET A 24 21.29 -9.98 38.14
C MET A 24 22.08 -9.28 37.03
N LEU A 25 23.41 -9.23 37.12
CA LEU A 25 24.27 -8.65 36.09
C LEU A 25 24.14 -9.40 34.75
N VAL A 26 24.15 -10.73 34.78
CA VAL A 26 23.95 -11.56 33.58
C VAL A 26 22.57 -11.31 32.97
N LEU A 27 21.52 -11.28 33.80
CA LEU A 27 20.17 -10.98 33.34
C LEU A 27 20.07 -9.56 32.75
N PHE A 28 20.74 -8.58 33.35
CA PHE A 28 20.79 -7.22 32.84
C PHE A 28 21.44 -7.15 31.46
N VAL A 29 22.61 -7.77 31.27
CA VAL A 29 23.30 -7.80 29.98
C VAL A 29 22.47 -8.49 28.90
N LEU A 30 21.85 -9.64 29.22
CA LEU A 30 20.99 -10.37 28.30
C LEU A 30 19.72 -9.57 27.95
N SER A 31 19.11 -8.93 28.94
CA SER A 31 17.94 -8.07 28.74
C SER A 31 18.27 -6.86 27.89
N TYR A 32 19.39 -6.19 28.17
CA TYR A 32 19.87 -5.03 27.41
C TYR A 32 20.13 -5.38 25.94
N LYS A 33 20.79 -6.52 25.67
CA LYS A 33 21.00 -7.03 24.31
C LYS A 33 19.67 -7.26 23.59
N ARG A 34 18.74 -8.00 24.22
CA ARG A 34 17.40 -8.24 23.64
C ARG A 34 16.62 -6.95 23.42
N PHE A 35 16.75 -5.97 24.31
CA PHE A 35 16.10 -4.68 24.18
C PHE A 35 16.63 -3.91 22.98
N GLN A 36 17.95 -3.85 22.79
CA GLN A 36 18.56 -3.20 21.63
C GLN A 36 18.16 -3.86 20.30
N ASP A 37 18.14 -5.19 20.26
CA ASP A 37 17.71 -5.94 19.07
C ASP A 37 16.22 -5.69 18.74
N LYS A 38 15.38 -5.65 19.77
CA LYS A 38 13.96 -5.31 19.61
C LYS A 38 13.76 -3.86 19.16
N ASN A 39 14.51 -2.93 19.73
CA ASN A 39 14.39 -1.51 19.37
C ASN A 39 14.80 -1.30 17.90
N THR A 40 15.87 -1.95 17.47
CA THR A 40 16.33 -1.91 16.06
C THR A 40 15.29 -2.51 15.11
N SER A 41 14.72 -3.66 15.46
CA SER A 41 13.69 -4.29 14.62
C SER A 41 12.38 -3.49 14.59
N LEU A 42 12.00 -2.84 15.69
CA LEU A 42 10.88 -1.92 15.77
C LEU A 42 11.07 -0.69 14.86
N GLU A 43 12.24 -0.05 14.90
CA GLU A 43 12.55 1.08 14.02
C GLU A 43 12.52 0.68 12.54
N GLN A 44 13.06 -0.48 12.19
CA GLN A 44 12.97 -1.01 10.83
C GLN A 44 11.53 -1.31 10.39
N ALA A 45 10.72 -1.90 11.28
CA ALA A 45 9.31 -2.17 11.00
C ALA A 45 8.52 -0.88 10.81
N LYS A 46 8.79 0.14 11.64
CA LYS A 46 8.19 1.47 11.53
C LYS A 46 8.54 2.14 10.21
N ALA A 47 9.82 2.14 9.82
CA ALA A 47 10.26 2.70 8.54
C ALA A 47 9.57 2.02 7.34
N ARG A 48 9.46 0.68 7.37
CA ARG A 48 8.74 -0.07 6.32
C ARG A 48 7.25 0.29 6.29
N LEU A 49 6.62 0.41 7.44
CA LEU A 49 5.21 0.76 7.55
C LEU A 49 4.95 2.20 7.05
N GLU A 50 5.83 3.14 7.35
CA GLU A 50 5.73 4.51 6.85
C GLU A 50 5.81 4.59 5.32
N VAL A 51 6.69 3.80 4.69
CA VAL A 51 6.77 3.69 3.23
C VAL A 51 5.46 3.10 2.67
N GLN A 52 5.00 1.98 3.21
CA GLN A 52 3.75 1.35 2.78
C GLN A 52 2.54 2.29 2.94
N LEU A 53 2.49 3.07 4.02
CA LEU A 53 1.44 4.07 4.24
C LEU A 53 1.48 5.18 3.18
N LYS A 54 2.67 5.66 2.81
CA LYS A 54 2.83 6.66 1.74
C LYS A 54 2.37 6.11 0.39
N GLU A 55 2.77 4.88 0.05
CA GLU A 55 2.34 4.21 -1.19
C GLU A 55 0.82 4.00 -1.22
N LYS A 56 0.25 3.50 -0.12
CA LYS A 56 -1.19 3.29 0.00
C LYS A 56 -1.96 4.60 -0.17
N LYS A 57 -1.54 5.68 0.50
CA LYS A 57 -2.16 7.01 0.35
C LYS A 57 -2.17 7.46 -1.11
N LYS A 58 -1.06 7.27 -1.82
CA LYS A 58 -0.96 7.62 -3.24
C LYS A 58 -1.91 6.79 -4.11
N ILE A 59 -2.05 5.49 -3.83
CA ILE A 59 -3.03 4.63 -4.51
C ILE A 59 -4.46 5.10 -4.22
N ASP A 60 -4.76 5.44 -2.97
CA ASP A 60 -6.08 5.91 -2.56
C ASP A 60 -6.43 7.26 -3.23
N GLU A 61 -5.46 8.19 -3.35
CA GLU A 61 -5.60 9.44 -4.10
C GLU A 61 -5.91 9.18 -5.59
N ILE A 62 -5.16 8.27 -6.23
CA ILE A 62 -5.43 7.88 -7.63
C ILE A 62 -6.83 7.29 -7.75
N ARG A 63 -7.24 6.41 -6.85
CA ARG A 63 -8.59 5.82 -6.87
C ARG A 63 -9.68 6.87 -6.68
N ALA A 64 -9.49 7.82 -5.78
CA ALA A 64 -10.44 8.92 -5.58
C ALA A 64 -10.55 9.82 -6.82
N ALA A 65 -9.41 10.13 -7.46
CA ALA A 65 -9.39 10.87 -8.72
C ALA A 65 -10.11 10.11 -9.85
N LEU A 66 -9.88 8.79 -9.96
CA LEU A 66 -10.54 7.94 -10.93
C LEU A 66 -12.03 7.74 -10.65
N ALA A 67 -12.47 7.69 -9.38
CA ALA A 67 -13.88 7.61 -9.04
C ALA A 67 -14.69 8.84 -9.53
N ARG A 68 -14.04 10.01 -9.69
CA ARG A 68 -14.66 11.18 -10.32
C ARG A 68 -14.89 11.01 -11.83
N LEU A 69 -14.14 10.09 -12.46
CA LEU A 69 -14.35 9.70 -13.87
C LEU A 69 -15.48 8.69 -14.03
N GLU A 70 -16.03 8.17 -12.93
CA GLU A 70 -17.05 7.14 -12.98
C GLU A 70 -18.41 7.77 -13.28
N ASP A 71 -18.78 7.73 -14.57
CA ASP A 71 -20.14 7.93 -15.01
C ASP A 71 -20.64 6.62 -15.65
N PRO A 72 -21.54 5.88 -14.96
CA PRO A 72 -22.05 4.59 -15.45
C PRO A 72 -22.68 4.65 -16.83
N ARG A 73 -23.08 5.85 -17.30
CA ARG A 73 -23.62 6.07 -18.66
C ARG A 73 -22.57 5.82 -19.75
N TYR A 74 -21.29 6.08 -19.46
CA TYR A 74 -20.22 6.05 -20.46
C TYR A 74 -19.16 5.00 -20.13
N PHE A 75 -18.82 4.81 -18.87
CA PHE A 75 -17.69 3.98 -18.45
C PHE A 75 -18.07 3.00 -17.33
N ALA A 76 -17.47 1.80 -17.38
CA ALA A 76 -17.57 0.77 -16.36
C ALA A 76 -16.16 0.36 -15.87
N TYR A 77 -16.01 0.16 -14.56
CA TYR A 77 -14.72 -0.25 -14.00
C TYR A 77 -14.49 -1.76 -14.15
N ASN A 78 -13.45 -2.12 -14.90
CA ASN A 78 -13.01 -3.51 -15.03
C ASN A 78 -12.04 -3.85 -13.88
N GLN A 79 -12.52 -4.58 -12.88
CA GLN A 79 -11.71 -4.94 -11.69
C GLN A 79 -10.48 -5.80 -12.03
N ARG A 80 -10.58 -6.65 -13.05
CA ARG A 80 -9.50 -7.56 -13.45
C ARG A 80 -8.32 -6.81 -14.05
N TYR A 81 -8.60 -5.87 -14.94
CA TYR A 81 -7.58 -5.08 -15.63
C TYR A 81 -7.34 -3.70 -14.99
N LYS A 82 -8.06 -3.38 -13.91
CA LYS A 82 -7.97 -2.12 -13.14
C LYS A 82 -8.08 -0.88 -14.03
N ARG A 83 -9.01 -0.89 -15.00
CA ARG A 83 -9.22 0.19 -15.96
C ARG A 83 -10.69 0.44 -16.18
N TYR A 84 -11.04 1.68 -16.52
CA TYR A 84 -12.39 2.04 -16.95
C TYR A 84 -12.53 1.76 -18.45
N GLU A 85 -13.54 0.99 -18.83
CA GLU A 85 -13.85 0.60 -20.20
C GLU A 85 -15.17 1.24 -20.62
N LEU A 86 -15.37 1.50 -21.92
CA LEU A 86 -16.67 1.98 -22.41
C LEU A 86 -17.76 0.97 -22.08
N ASN A 87 -18.89 1.46 -21.57
CA ASN A 87 -20.02 0.62 -21.13
C ASN A 87 -21.04 0.34 -22.26
N PHE A 88 -20.71 0.65 -23.50
CA PHE A 88 -21.56 0.41 -24.66
C PHE A 88 -20.75 -0.11 -25.84
N PRO A 89 -21.34 -0.96 -26.70
CA PRO A 89 -20.64 -1.55 -27.83
C PRO A 89 -20.40 -0.51 -28.93
N VAL A 90 -19.21 -0.59 -29.54
CA VAL A 90 -18.84 0.17 -30.73
C VAL A 90 -18.38 -0.84 -31.78
N GLU A 91 -19.33 -1.41 -32.50
CA GLU A 91 -19.09 -2.48 -33.46
C GLU A 91 -19.01 -1.93 -34.87
N PHE A 92 -17.87 -2.17 -35.52
CA PHE A 92 -17.68 -1.81 -36.92
C PHE A 92 -18.28 -2.89 -37.82
N ARG A 93 -18.85 -2.48 -38.96
CA ARG A 93 -19.31 -3.45 -39.97
C ARG A 93 -18.14 -4.26 -40.50
N ALA A 94 -18.39 -5.50 -40.91
CA ALA A 94 -17.37 -6.37 -41.46
C ALA A 94 -16.60 -5.66 -42.58
N GLN A 95 -15.26 -5.70 -42.47
CA GLN A 95 -14.33 -5.08 -43.42
C GLN A 95 -14.52 -3.56 -43.63
N ARG A 96 -15.17 -2.86 -42.69
CA ARG A 96 -15.34 -1.41 -42.72
C ARG A 96 -14.68 -0.77 -41.50
N TYR A 97 -14.17 0.45 -41.70
CA TYR A 97 -13.62 1.29 -40.64
C TYR A 97 -14.58 2.45 -40.27
N ASP A 98 -15.72 2.54 -40.95
CA ASP A 98 -16.71 3.58 -40.74
C ASP A 98 -17.36 3.43 -39.36
N LEU A 99 -17.28 4.49 -38.55
CA LEU A 99 -17.92 4.52 -37.24
C LEU A 99 -19.46 4.48 -37.42
N PRO A 100 -20.17 3.56 -36.74
CA PRO A 100 -21.62 3.52 -36.79
C PRO A 100 -22.25 4.85 -36.36
N ALA A 101 -23.28 5.29 -37.08
CA ALA A 101 -23.99 6.53 -36.76
C ALA A 101 -24.56 6.52 -35.33
N GLU A 102 -25.05 5.36 -34.88
CA GLU A 102 -25.61 5.13 -33.55
C GLU A 102 -24.56 5.29 -32.44
N ALA A 103 -23.31 4.85 -32.69
CA ALA A 103 -22.22 4.98 -31.73
C ALA A 103 -21.64 6.40 -31.67
N ARG A 104 -21.82 7.22 -32.72
CA ARG A 104 -21.15 8.51 -32.88
C ARG A 104 -21.48 9.52 -31.79
N GLN A 105 -22.76 9.73 -31.48
CA GLN A 105 -23.17 10.69 -30.44
C GLN A 105 -22.72 10.25 -29.03
N PRO A 106 -22.99 9.00 -28.59
CA PRO A 106 -22.48 8.49 -27.31
C PRO A 106 -20.96 8.62 -27.17
N LEU A 107 -20.19 8.35 -28.23
CA LEU A 107 -18.73 8.46 -28.20
C LEU A 107 -18.26 9.91 -28.01
N ILE A 108 -18.91 10.87 -28.69
CA ILE A 108 -18.60 12.30 -28.56
C ILE A 108 -18.91 12.76 -27.14
N GLU A 109 -20.04 12.36 -26.57
CA GLU A 109 -20.41 12.70 -25.20
C GLU A 109 -19.44 12.12 -24.18
N ALA A 110 -19.10 10.83 -24.30
CA ALA A 110 -18.12 10.15 -23.46
C ALA A 110 -16.75 10.86 -23.54
N GLY A 111 -16.30 11.21 -24.75
CA GLY A 111 -15.05 11.94 -24.96
C GLY A 111 -15.05 13.34 -24.35
N ARG A 112 -16.14 14.10 -24.51
CA ARG A 112 -16.30 15.42 -23.87
C ARG A 112 -16.35 15.32 -22.35
N PHE A 113 -17.04 14.33 -21.82
CA PHE A 113 -17.07 14.05 -20.38
C PHE A 113 -15.65 13.77 -19.87
N LEU A 114 -14.94 12.84 -20.50
CA LEU A 114 -13.58 12.45 -20.12
C LEU A 114 -12.62 13.66 -20.17
N LEU A 115 -12.68 14.47 -21.23
CA LEU A 115 -11.88 15.68 -21.36
C LEU A 115 -12.13 16.68 -20.22
N ARG A 116 -13.40 16.92 -19.87
CA ARG A 116 -13.77 17.83 -18.76
C ARG A 116 -13.21 17.34 -17.43
N GLN A 117 -13.33 16.03 -17.16
CA GLN A 117 -12.82 15.48 -15.91
C GLN A 117 -11.29 15.53 -15.85
N MET A 118 -10.60 15.19 -16.94
CA MET A 118 -9.13 15.29 -17.01
C MET A 118 -8.65 16.74 -16.79
N GLN A 119 -9.35 17.73 -17.35
CA GLN A 119 -9.03 19.14 -17.13
C GLN A 119 -9.25 19.58 -15.67
N ALA A 120 -10.25 19.04 -14.98
CA ALA A 120 -10.49 19.31 -13.57
C ALA A 120 -9.41 18.67 -12.67
N LEU A 121 -8.97 17.46 -13.01
CA LEU A 121 -7.97 16.69 -12.26
C LEU A 121 -6.54 17.24 -12.41
N ASN A 122 -6.15 17.67 -13.61
CA ASN A 122 -4.82 18.22 -13.90
C ASN A 122 -4.43 19.43 -13.04
N ARG A 123 -5.38 20.11 -12.41
CA ARG A 123 -5.12 21.26 -11.54
C ARG A 123 -4.97 20.89 -10.05
N ALA A 124 -5.47 19.74 -9.64
CA ALA A 124 -5.58 19.37 -8.24
C ALA A 124 -4.53 18.32 -7.82
N ASP A 125 -4.19 17.39 -8.72
CA ASP A 125 -3.48 16.17 -8.35
C ASP A 125 -2.28 15.92 -9.29
N ASN A 126 -1.09 15.59 -8.74
CA ASN A 126 0.10 15.19 -9.52
C ASN A 126 -0.03 13.75 -10.04
N VAL A 127 -1.11 13.50 -10.80
CA VAL A 127 -1.50 12.19 -11.33
C VAL A 127 -1.42 12.25 -12.85
N GLN A 128 -0.67 11.32 -13.43
CA GLN A 128 -0.57 11.17 -14.88
C GLN A 128 -1.59 10.14 -15.37
N TYR A 129 -2.21 10.43 -16.53
CA TYR A 129 -3.22 9.57 -17.12
C TYR A 129 -2.78 9.10 -18.51
N LEU A 130 -3.10 7.85 -18.83
CA LEU A 130 -2.94 7.29 -20.16
C LEU A 130 -4.31 6.93 -20.71
N VAL A 131 -4.68 7.55 -21.83
CA VAL A 131 -5.89 7.18 -22.59
C VAL A 131 -5.46 6.22 -23.68
N VAL A 132 -6.07 5.04 -23.71
CA VAL A 132 -5.79 4.00 -24.72
C VAL A 132 -7.03 3.80 -25.57
N VAL A 133 -6.87 3.88 -26.89
CA VAL A 133 -7.91 3.55 -27.86
C VAL A 133 -7.49 2.27 -28.59
N GLU A 134 -8.20 1.17 -28.32
CA GLU A 134 -7.88 -0.15 -28.87
C GLU A 134 -9.00 -0.61 -29.83
N GLY A 135 -8.61 -1.01 -31.04
CA GLY A 135 -9.49 -1.72 -31.96
C GLY A 135 -9.25 -3.23 -31.89
N ARG A 136 -10.32 -4.03 -31.85
CA ARG A 136 -10.23 -5.50 -31.87
C ARG A 136 -10.88 -6.02 -33.14
N ALA A 137 -10.21 -6.94 -33.83
CA ALA A 137 -10.77 -7.68 -34.96
C ALA A 137 -10.92 -9.14 -34.57
N ALA A 138 -12.06 -9.75 -34.90
CA ALA A 138 -12.22 -11.20 -34.80
C ALA A 138 -11.39 -11.88 -35.88
N LYS A 139 -10.80 -13.04 -35.57
CA LYS A 139 -9.88 -13.75 -36.48
C LYS A 139 -10.58 -14.38 -37.70
N ASN A 140 -11.91 -14.49 -37.74
CA ASN A 140 -12.75 -14.82 -38.90
C ASN A 140 -14.24 -14.72 -38.51
N PRO A 141 -15.17 -14.44 -39.45
CA PRO A 141 -16.61 -14.56 -39.23
C PRO A 141 -17.09 -16.02 -39.15
#